data_AF-A0A1C6K5N1-F1
#
_entry.id   AF-A0A1C6K5N1-F1
#
_cell.length_a   1.000
_cell.length_b   1.000
_cell.length_c   1.000
_cell.angle_alpha   90.00
_cell.angle_beta   90.00
_cell.angle_gamma   90.00
#
_symmetry.space_group_name_H-M   'P 1'
#
loop_
_entity.id
_entity.type
_entity.pdbx_description
1 polymer ?
#
loop_
_entity_poly.entity_id
_entity_poly.type
_entity_poly.pdbx_seq_one_letter_code
_entity_poly.pdbx_strand_id
1 'polypeptide(L)'
;MCRSHLSPKKVNGEYKWYGRFNQGVVSLNLPQIAIIADKDMEMFWEMLDQRLDLCKDALITRHKMLLGVTSDSSPIHWQHGAIARLKKGEKIDKLLKDGYSTLSLGYVGIAEMVQAMLGVSHTSEEGEKFALEVMNHMKEKCEEWKAETGLGFGLYGTPAESLIYRFCRIDKARFGEISNVTDRLYYTNSYHVHVCEEIDAFSKLKFESQFHSISSGGCISYIEVPDMNKNVEAVEEIINFIYHNIQYAEINTKSDVCFKCGFNGEMQLDKESLTWHCPSCGNDDESELQVMRRTCGYIGSSYWNKGRTAEIGDRVLHL
;
A
#
# COMPACT_ATOMS: atom_id res chain seq x y z
N MET A 1 8.89 5.74 4.92
CA MET A 1 7.93 5.58 3.83
C MET A 1 8.47 4.48 2.93
N CYS A 2 7.82 3.31 2.86
CA CYS A 2 8.47 2.08 2.36
C CYS A 2 8.62 2.00 0.83
N ARG A 3 7.70 2.62 0.07
CA ARG A 3 7.58 2.44 -1.39
C ARG A 3 7.17 3.69 -2.15
N SER A 4 7.50 4.88 -1.63
CA SER A 4 7.17 6.11 -2.36
C SER A 4 8.20 6.39 -3.43
N HIS A 5 7.70 6.63 -4.63
CA HIS A 5 8.51 7.00 -5.78
C HIS A 5 8.41 8.51 -6.00
N LEU A 6 9.53 9.10 -6.38
CA LEU A 6 9.57 10.48 -6.83
C LEU A 6 9.28 10.52 -8.32
N SER A 7 8.52 11.50 -8.78
CA SER A 7 8.41 11.76 -10.22
C SER A 7 9.76 12.26 -10.76
N PRO A 8 10.14 11.96 -12.01
CA PRO A 8 11.35 12.52 -12.61
C PRO A 8 11.34 14.05 -12.56
N LYS A 9 12.45 14.66 -12.10
CA LYS A 9 12.63 16.13 -12.08
C LYS A 9 14.01 16.47 -12.57
N LYS A 10 14.09 17.42 -13.52
CA LYS A 10 15.37 18.00 -13.94
C LYS A 10 15.67 19.29 -13.17
N VAL A 11 16.91 19.42 -12.71
CA VAL A 11 17.47 20.65 -12.11
C VAL A 11 18.74 20.96 -12.90
N ASN A 12 18.82 22.12 -13.53
CA ASN A 12 19.93 22.51 -14.41
C ASN A 12 20.18 21.51 -15.56
N GLY A 13 19.11 20.94 -16.13
CA GLY A 13 19.21 19.98 -17.25
C GLY A 13 19.44 18.52 -16.84
N GLU A 14 19.82 18.25 -15.58
CA GLU A 14 20.12 16.91 -15.06
C GLU A 14 19.02 16.36 -14.15
N TYR A 15 18.80 15.05 -14.18
CA TYR A 15 17.84 14.41 -13.28
C TYR A 15 18.28 14.48 -11.82
N LYS A 16 17.42 15.00 -10.95
CA LYS A 16 17.63 15.12 -9.52
C LYS A 16 16.76 14.10 -8.78
N TRP A 17 17.41 13.18 -8.08
CA TRP A 17 16.78 12.18 -7.23
C TRP A 17 17.13 12.40 -5.75
N TYR A 18 18.42 12.40 -5.42
CA TYR A 18 18.91 12.60 -4.06
C TYR A 18 18.58 13.98 -3.50
N GLY A 19 18.19 14.01 -2.22
CA GLY A 19 17.83 15.24 -1.51
C GLY A 19 16.39 15.72 -1.78
N ARG A 20 15.60 14.96 -2.53
CA ARG A 20 14.15 15.19 -2.68
C ARG A 20 13.38 14.36 -1.65
N PHE A 21 12.16 14.78 -1.34
CA PHE A 21 11.37 14.20 -0.25
C PHE A 21 9.87 14.29 -0.54
N ASN A 22 9.06 13.66 0.32
CA ASN A 22 7.60 13.71 0.29
C ASN A 22 7.08 14.52 1.49
N GLN A 23 6.05 15.34 1.28
CA GLN A 23 5.48 16.25 2.29
C GLN A 23 4.38 15.59 3.16
N GLY A 24 3.87 14.44 2.73
CA GLY A 24 2.87 13.67 3.45
C GLY A 24 1.91 12.93 2.55
N VAL A 25 1.10 12.10 3.21
CA VAL A 25 0.09 11.24 2.58
C VAL A 25 -1.27 11.55 3.18
N VAL A 26 -2.30 11.58 2.34
CA VAL A 26 -3.71 11.49 2.74
C VAL A 26 -4.31 10.32 1.98
N SER A 27 -4.85 9.32 2.68
CA SER A 27 -5.34 8.09 2.06
C SER A 27 -6.86 8.03 2.01
N LEU A 28 -7.38 7.74 0.82
CA LEU A 28 -8.79 7.55 0.51
C LEU A 28 -9.26 6.15 0.91
N ASN A 29 -10.44 6.06 1.51
CA ASN A 29 -11.13 4.79 1.81
C ASN A 29 -12.11 4.48 0.68
N LEU A 30 -11.64 3.79 -0.37
CA LEU A 30 -12.46 3.46 -1.54
C LEU A 30 -13.65 2.53 -1.20
N PRO A 31 -13.50 1.48 -0.37
CA PRO A 31 -14.63 0.66 0.04
C PRO A 31 -15.76 1.46 0.67
N GLN A 32 -15.47 2.45 1.52
CA GLN A 32 -16.52 3.28 2.12
C GLN A 32 -17.33 4.06 1.06
N ILE A 33 -16.68 4.55 0.01
CA ILE A 33 -17.38 5.24 -1.08
C ILE A 33 -18.34 4.26 -1.78
N ALA A 34 -17.86 3.06 -2.11
CA ALA A 34 -18.67 2.01 -2.71
C ALA A 34 -19.82 1.52 -1.81
N ILE A 35 -19.59 1.36 -0.51
CA ILE A 35 -20.62 0.97 0.46
C ILE A 35 -21.72 2.02 0.54
N ILE A 36 -21.37 3.31 0.56
CA ILE A 36 -22.37 4.38 0.61
C ILE A 36 -23.11 4.47 -0.72
N ALA A 37 -22.40 4.34 -1.84
CA ALA A 37 -22.95 4.33 -3.19
C ALA A 37 -24.01 3.24 -3.40
N ASP A 38 -23.92 2.12 -2.68
CA ASP A 38 -24.89 1.00 -2.77
C ASP A 38 -25.23 0.61 -4.21
N LYS A 39 -24.17 0.42 -5.03
CA LYS A 39 -24.25 0.08 -6.45
C LYS A 39 -24.81 1.16 -7.38
N ASP A 40 -25.14 2.34 -6.87
CA ASP A 40 -25.44 3.51 -7.69
C ASP A 40 -24.14 4.09 -8.25
N MET A 41 -23.94 3.91 -9.55
CA MET A 41 -22.72 4.33 -10.24
C MET A 41 -22.58 5.86 -10.33
N GLU A 42 -23.69 6.60 -10.51
CA GLU A 42 -23.64 8.06 -10.56
C GLU A 42 -23.25 8.61 -9.19
N MET A 43 -23.85 8.08 -8.12
CA MET A 43 -23.52 8.46 -6.75
C MET A 43 -22.07 8.08 -6.39
N PHE A 44 -21.56 6.93 -6.86
CA PHE A 44 -20.18 6.54 -6.64
C PHE A 44 -19.20 7.58 -7.19
N TRP A 45 -19.37 7.99 -8.45
CA TRP A 45 -18.47 8.95 -9.10
C TRP A 45 -18.58 10.34 -8.46
N GLU A 46 -19.80 10.80 -8.14
CA GLU A 46 -20.01 12.06 -7.44
C GLU A 46 -19.30 12.07 -6.08
N MET A 47 -19.49 11.01 -5.30
CA MET A 47 -18.85 10.89 -3.99
C MET A 47 -17.33 10.76 -4.08
N LEU A 48 -16.82 10.04 -5.09
CA LEU A 48 -15.39 9.95 -5.33
C LEU A 48 -14.78 11.33 -5.54
N ASP A 49 -15.38 12.16 -6.40
CA ASP A 49 -14.92 13.52 -6.67
C ASP A 49 -14.98 14.40 -5.41
N GLN A 50 -16.09 14.37 -4.67
CA GLN A 50 -16.21 15.12 -3.41
C GLN A 50 -15.12 14.73 -2.40
N ARG A 51 -14.78 13.45 -2.31
CA ARG A 51 -13.72 12.96 -1.41
C ARG A 51 -12.32 13.30 -1.92
N LEU A 52 -12.11 13.29 -3.23
CA LEU A 52 -10.85 13.70 -3.85
C LEU A 52 -10.57 15.20 -3.60
N ASP A 53 -11.58 16.06 -3.72
CA ASP A 53 -11.46 17.48 -3.38
C ASP A 53 -11.10 17.68 -1.90
N LEU A 54 -11.74 16.94 -0.99
CA LEU A 54 -11.39 16.99 0.43
C LEU A 54 -9.95 16.50 0.69
N CYS A 55 -9.50 15.46 -0.01
CA CYS A 55 -8.12 14.98 0.06
C CYS A 55 -7.13 16.04 -0.44
N LYS A 56 -7.44 16.72 -1.55
CA LYS A 56 -6.65 17.85 -2.06
C LYS A 56 -6.52 18.95 -1.02
N ASP A 57 -7.62 19.36 -0.40
CA ASP A 57 -7.63 20.39 0.64
C ASP A 57 -6.77 19.98 1.86
N ALA A 58 -6.87 18.73 2.29
CA ALA A 58 -6.05 18.20 3.37
C ALA A 58 -4.54 18.21 3.01
N LEU A 59 -4.18 17.80 1.79
CA LEU A 59 -2.80 17.83 1.31
C LEU A 59 -2.26 19.26 1.17
N ILE A 60 -3.05 20.19 0.63
CA ILE A 60 -2.69 21.60 0.51
C ILE A 60 -2.55 22.23 1.90
N THR A 61 -3.40 21.86 2.85
CA THR A 61 -3.28 22.35 4.24
C THR A 61 -1.93 21.94 4.84
N ARG A 62 -1.51 20.69 4.66
CA ARG A 62 -0.19 20.22 5.09
C ARG A 62 0.95 20.98 4.41
N HIS A 63 0.84 21.22 3.11
CA HIS A 63 1.82 22.05 2.38
C HIS A 63 1.92 23.45 2.98
N LYS A 64 0.78 24.11 3.22
CA LYS A 64 0.70 25.45 3.81
C LYS A 64 1.34 25.50 5.21
N MET A 65 1.19 24.45 6.01
CA MET A 65 1.83 24.36 7.33
C MET A 65 3.38 24.32 7.26
N LEU A 66 3.96 23.91 6.14
CA LEU A 66 5.41 23.90 5.93
C LEU A 66 5.97 25.23 5.42
N LEU A 67 5.12 26.13 4.91
CA LEU A 67 5.55 27.43 4.40
C LEU A 67 6.12 28.29 5.53
N GLY A 68 7.29 28.88 5.29
CA GLY A 68 7.99 29.70 6.26
C GLY A 68 8.84 28.93 7.26
N VAL A 69 8.78 27.59 7.28
CA VAL A 69 9.68 26.77 8.12
C VAL A 69 11.13 27.03 7.71
N THR A 70 11.97 27.32 8.70
CA THR A 70 13.39 27.60 8.49
C THR A 70 14.22 26.32 8.60
N SER A 71 15.41 26.37 8.02
CA SER A 71 16.41 25.31 8.06
C SER A 71 16.85 24.95 9.50
N ASP A 72 16.61 25.84 10.46
CA ASP A 72 16.94 25.65 11.88
C ASP A 72 16.04 24.61 12.56
N SER A 73 14.85 24.33 11.99
CA SER A 73 13.95 23.28 12.48
C SER A 73 14.59 21.89 12.46
N SER A 74 15.52 21.65 11.51
CA SER A 74 16.27 20.40 11.43
C SER A 74 17.58 20.60 10.65
N PRO A 75 18.65 21.06 11.31
CA PRO A 75 19.91 21.38 10.65
C PRO A 75 20.52 20.22 9.86
N ILE A 76 20.37 18.98 10.35
CA ILE A 76 20.87 17.79 9.64
C ILE A 76 20.22 17.63 8.26
N HIS A 77 18.90 17.80 8.17
CA HIS A 77 18.15 17.70 6.92
C HIS A 77 18.44 18.88 6.01
N TRP A 78 18.35 20.10 6.55
CA TRP A 78 18.28 21.29 5.73
C TRP A 78 19.64 21.96 5.48
N GLN A 79 20.62 21.82 6.38
CA GLN A 79 21.89 22.56 6.32
C GLN A 79 23.09 21.65 6.00
N HIS A 80 23.11 20.43 6.53
CA HIS A 80 24.30 19.56 6.47
C HIS A 80 24.30 18.51 5.36
N GLY A 81 23.29 18.53 4.48
CA GLY A 81 23.31 17.77 3.23
C GLY A 81 22.52 16.47 3.22
N ALA A 82 21.73 16.14 4.25
CA ALA A 82 20.85 14.97 4.18
C ALA A 82 19.68 15.18 3.20
N ILE A 83 19.12 16.39 3.13
CA ILE A 83 18.16 16.80 2.09
C ILE A 83 18.75 17.93 1.25
N ALA A 84 19.22 18.99 1.92
CA ALA A 84 19.75 20.18 1.27
C ALA A 84 20.93 20.78 2.05
N ARG A 85 21.53 21.83 1.47
CA ARG A 85 22.59 22.65 2.08
C ARG A 85 22.16 24.12 2.11
N LEU A 86 21.07 24.40 2.81
CA LEU A 86 20.56 25.73 3.06
C LEU A 86 21.41 26.46 4.10
N LYS A 87 21.42 27.80 4.05
CA LYS A 87 22.02 28.61 5.11
C LYS A 87 21.19 28.53 6.38
N LYS A 88 21.82 28.79 7.53
CA LYS A 88 21.14 28.93 8.82
C LYS A 88 20.03 30.00 8.72
N GLY A 89 18.82 29.69 9.20
CA GLY A 89 17.65 30.58 9.12
C GLY A 89 16.97 30.68 7.74
N GLU A 90 17.49 30.05 6.68
CA GLU A 90 16.87 30.07 5.35
C GLU A 90 15.57 29.25 5.34
N LYS A 91 14.54 29.72 4.63
CA LYS A 91 13.26 29.02 4.47
C LYS A 91 13.37 27.83 3.52
N ILE A 92 12.61 26.77 3.81
CA ILE A 92 12.58 25.57 2.96
C ILE A 92 11.63 25.68 1.77
N ASP A 93 10.87 26.78 1.65
CA ASP A 93 9.75 26.97 0.69
C ASP A 93 10.10 26.60 -0.76
N LYS A 94 11.31 26.92 -1.21
CA LYS A 94 11.78 26.60 -2.58
C LYS A 94 11.89 25.10 -2.87
N LEU A 95 12.00 24.27 -1.82
CA LEU A 95 12.06 22.82 -1.91
C LEU A 95 10.66 22.18 -1.84
N LEU A 96 9.61 22.97 -1.57
CA LEU A 96 8.24 22.50 -1.45
C LEU A 96 7.44 22.57 -2.75
N LYS A 97 7.99 23.17 -3.81
CA LYS A 97 7.28 23.51 -5.05
C LYS A 97 7.99 22.94 -6.28
N ASP A 98 7.36 23.11 -7.45
CA ASP A 98 7.87 22.79 -8.78
C ASP A 98 8.33 21.33 -8.94
N GLY A 99 7.67 20.42 -8.20
CA GLY A 99 7.96 19.00 -8.18
C GLY A 99 9.29 18.61 -7.50
N TYR A 100 9.96 19.52 -6.76
CA TYR A 100 11.15 19.13 -5.99
C TYR A 100 10.79 18.13 -4.89
N SER A 101 9.71 18.40 -4.14
CA SER A 101 9.09 17.42 -3.25
C SER A 101 7.72 17.00 -3.75
N THR A 102 7.24 15.87 -3.25
CA THR A 102 5.96 15.28 -3.66
C THR A 102 4.91 15.30 -2.55
N LEU A 103 3.64 15.19 -2.95
CA LEU A 103 2.47 15.00 -2.08
C LEU A 103 1.75 13.72 -2.54
N SER A 104 1.36 12.87 -1.61
CA SER A 104 0.80 11.57 -1.95
C SER A 104 -0.70 11.50 -1.70
N LEU A 105 -1.47 11.29 -2.77
CA LEU A 105 -2.84 10.82 -2.65
C LEU A 105 -2.81 9.30 -2.46
N GLY A 106 -3.01 8.86 -1.24
CA GLY A 106 -3.10 7.45 -0.90
C GLY A 106 -4.45 6.84 -1.26
N TYR A 107 -4.49 5.55 -1.55
CA TYR A 107 -5.73 4.78 -1.65
C TYR A 107 -5.54 3.34 -1.11
N VAL A 108 -6.66 2.70 -0.77
CA VAL A 108 -6.75 1.35 -0.20
C VAL A 108 -8.08 0.71 -0.65
N GLY A 109 -8.09 -0.61 -0.85
CA GLY A 109 -9.31 -1.40 -0.95
C GLY A 109 -9.97 -1.40 -2.32
N ILE A 110 -9.19 -1.48 -3.42
CA ILE A 110 -9.77 -1.64 -4.77
C ILE A 110 -10.59 -2.93 -4.85
N ALA A 111 -10.09 -4.03 -4.31
CA ALA A 111 -10.80 -5.31 -4.33
C ALA A 111 -12.19 -5.21 -3.66
N GLU A 112 -12.26 -4.66 -2.45
CA GLU A 112 -13.54 -4.52 -1.74
C GLU A 112 -14.44 -3.41 -2.32
N MET A 113 -13.86 -2.37 -2.92
CA MET A 113 -14.62 -1.35 -3.67
C MET A 113 -15.36 -1.97 -4.85
N VAL A 114 -14.66 -2.76 -5.68
CA VAL A 114 -15.27 -3.46 -6.82
C VAL A 114 -16.30 -4.48 -6.32
N GLN A 115 -15.97 -5.24 -5.28
CA GLN A 115 -16.89 -6.21 -4.69
C GLN A 115 -18.18 -5.56 -4.17
N ALA A 116 -18.08 -4.39 -3.54
CA ALA A 116 -19.25 -3.66 -3.03
C ALA A 116 -20.11 -3.07 -4.17
N MET A 117 -19.50 -2.52 -5.22
CA MET A 117 -20.24 -1.93 -6.35
C MET A 117 -20.83 -2.97 -7.30
N LEU A 118 -20.04 -3.96 -7.69
CA LEU A 118 -20.38 -4.87 -8.79
C LEU A 118 -20.69 -6.30 -8.31
N GLY A 119 -20.28 -6.66 -7.09
CA GLY A 119 -20.47 -8.02 -6.56
C GLY A 119 -19.50 -9.06 -7.12
N VAL A 120 -18.49 -8.65 -7.88
CA VAL A 120 -17.48 -9.51 -8.51
C VAL A 120 -16.06 -9.16 -8.05
N SER A 121 -15.10 -10.06 -8.23
CA SER A 121 -13.68 -9.72 -8.01
C SER A 121 -13.20 -8.71 -9.04
N HIS A 122 -12.33 -7.80 -8.62
CA HIS A 122 -11.60 -6.90 -9.51
C HIS A 122 -10.66 -7.59 -10.51
N THR A 123 -10.45 -8.90 -10.41
CA THR A 123 -9.72 -9.72 -11.41
C THR A 123 -10.63 -10.27 -12.50
N SER A 124 -11.96 -10.15 -12.36
CA SER A 124 -12.90 -10.43 -13.46
C SER A 124 -12.82 -9.34 -14.52
N GLU A 125 -13.23 -9.62 -15.75
CA GLU A 125 -13.18 -8.65 -16.87
C GLU A 125 -13.91 -7.33 -16.54
N GLU A 126 -15.11 -7.42 -15.96
CA GLU A 126 -15.89 -6.24 -15.56
C GLU A 126 -15.25 -5.51 -14.36
N GLY A 127 -14.77 -6.27 -13.37
CA GLY A 127 -14.12 -5.73 -12.19
C GLY A 127 -12.79 -5.04 -12.49
N GLU A 128 -11.99 -5.61 -13.40
CA GLU A 128 -10.71 -5.06 -13.86
C GLU A 128 -10.94 -3.73 -14.57
N LYS A 129 -11.93 -3.70 -15.48
CA LYS A 129 -12.31 -2.48 -16.18
C LYS A 129 -12.69 -1.37 -15.19
N PHE A 130 -13.55 -1.67 -14.23
CA PHE A 130 -13.98 -0.67 -13.25
C PHE A 130 -12.82 -0.23 -12.33
N ALA A 131 -11.96 -1.16 -11.89
CA ALA A 131 -10.77 -0.83 -11.12
C ALA A 131 -9.82 0.12 -11.87
N LEU A 132 -9.60 -0.13 -13.17
CA LEU A 132 -8.78 0.72 -14.02
C LEU A 132 -9.41 2.10 -14.25
N GLU A 133 -10.71 2.19 -14.45
CA GLU A 133 -11.44 3.46 -14.59
C GLU A 133 -11.23 4.33 -13.35
N VAL A 134 -11.46 3.77 -12.15
CA VAL A 134 -11.29 4.50 -10.89
C VAL A 134 -9.84 4.91 -10.66
N MET A 135 -8.89 4.01 -10.94
CA MET A 135 -7.46 4.29 -10.79
C MET A 135 -6.98 5.39 -11.74
N ASN A 136 -7.42 5.38 -13.01
CA ASN A 136 -7.08 6.43 -13.97
C ASN A 136 -7.71 7.77 -13.61
N HIS A 137 -8.96 7.78 -13.14
CA HIS A 137 -9.61 9.01 -12.67
C HIS A 137 -8.84 9.66 -11.52
N MET A 138 -8.42 8.88 -10.51
CA MET A 138 -7.60 9.40 -9.41
C MET A 138 -6.24 9.93 -9.88
N LYS A 139 -5.61 9.29 -10.88
CA LYS A 139 -4.36 9.75 -11.50
C LYS A 139 -4.57 11.07 -12.24
N GLU A 140 -5.64 11.20 -13.03
CA GLU A 140 -5.98 12.41 -13.76
C GLU A 140 -6.19 13.58 -12.80
N LYS A 141 -6.92 13.39 -11.70
CA LYS A 141 -7.04 14.40 -10.63
C LYS A 141 -5.69 14.82 -10.05
N CYS A 142 -4.75 13.90 -9.84
CA CYS A 142 -3.41 14.25 -9.37
C CYS A 142 -2.65 15.13 -10.39
N GLU A 143 -2.77 14.85 -11.69
CA GLU A 143 -2.14 15.66 -12.73
C GLU A 143 -2.83 17.03 -12.89
N GLU A 144 -4.16 17.11 -12.76
CA GLU A 144 -4.91 18.36 -12.71
C GLU A 144 -4.43 19.25 -11.54
N TRP A 145 -4.36 18.70 -10.33
CA TRP A 145 -3.91 19.46 -9.15
C TRP A 145 -2.46 19.93 -9.29
N LYS A 146 -1.61 19.13 -9.93
CA LYS A 146 -0.23 19.50 -10.22
C LYS A 146 -0.14 20.62 -11.25
N ALA A 147 -0.97 20.60 -12.30
CA ALA A 147 -1.05 21.68 -13.28
C ALA A 147 -1.57 22.98 -12.65
N GLU A 148 -2.57 22.89 -11.77
CA GLU A 148 -3.18 24.04 -11.10
C GLU A 148 -2.24 24.69 -10.06
N THR A 149 -1.54 23.88 -9.27
CA THR A 149 -0.81 24.37 -8.08
C THR A 149 0.71 24.42 -8.25
N GLY A 150 1.26 23.71 -9.25
CA GLY A 150 2.70 23.48 -9.40
C GLY A 150 3.31 22.52 -8.36
N LEU A 151 2.49 21.86 -7.54
CA LEU A 151 2.94 20.92 -6.52
C LEU A 151 3.02 19.48 -7.06
N GLY A 152 3.97 18.69 -6.57
CA GLY A 152 4.24 17.33 -7.07
C GLY A 152 3.28 16.27 -6.54
N PHE A 153 1.98 16.35 -6.86
CA PHE A 153 1.01 15.30 -6.51
C PHE A 153 1.33 13.98 -7.22
N GLY A 154 1.08 12.86 -6.54
CA GLY A 154 1.20 11.52 -7.11
C GLY A 154 0.32 10.51 -6.39
N LEU A 155 -0.23 9.57 -7.16
CA LEU A 155 -1.09 8.51 -6.65
C LEU A 155 -0.24 7.44 -5.95
N TYR A 156 -0.61 7.05 -4.74
CA TYR A 156 0.22 6.25 -3.83
C TYR A 156 -0.53 5.04 -3.31
N GLY A 157 -0.09 3.84 -3.67
CA GLY A 157 -0.56 2.62 -3.04
C GLY A 157 -0.12 2.64 -1.58
N THR A 158 -1.02 2.97 -0.65
CA THR A 158 -0.67 3.20 0.76
C THR A 158 -0.21 1.89 1.39
N PRO A 159 0.97 1.78 2.04
CA PRO A 159 1.33 0.64 2.87
C PRO A 159 0.44 0.67 4.11
N ALA A 160 -0.77 0.14 3.97
CA ALA A 160 -1.87 0.39 4.88
C ALA A 160 -1.83 -0.56 6.10
N GLU A 161 -0.66 -0.66 6.75
CA GLU A 161 -0.38 -1.69 7.75
C GLU A 161 -1.43 -1.78 8.86
N SER A 162 -1.71 -0.67 9.51
CA SER A 162 -2.79 -0.51 10.48
C SER A 162 -4.05 0.10 9.86
N LEU A 163 -3.91 0.72 8.69
CA LEU A 163 -4.98 1.49 8.06
C LEU A 163 -6.07 0.58 7.49
N ILE A 164 -5.72 -0.57 6.90
CA ILE A 164 -6.72 -1.53 6.37
C ILE A 164 -7.67 -2.00 7.47
N TYR A 165 -7.12 -2.30 8.65
CA TYR A 165 -7.89 -2.74 9.81
C TYR A 165 -8.72 -1.59 10.38
N ARG A 166 -8.13 -0.39 10.45
CA ARG A 166 -8.83 0.80 10.97
C ARG A 166 -10.03 1.17 10.10
N PHE A 167 -9.87 1.22 8.78
CA PHE A 167 -10.96 1.55 7.86
C PHE A 167 -12.07 0.50 7.91
N CYS A 168 -11.73 -0.78 7.75
CA CYS A 168 -12.72 -1.86 7.82
C CYS A 168 -13.48 -1.87 9.16
N ARG A 169 -12.80 -1.65 10.30
CA ARG A 169 -13.48 -1.54 11.60
C ARG A 169 -14.46 -0.37 11.72
N ILE A 170 -14.08 0.81 11.23
CA ILE A 170 -14.94 1.99 11.28
C ILE A 170 -16.17 1.77 10.41
N ASP A 171 -15.97 1.19 9.22
CA ASP A 171 -17.05 0.91 8.28
C ASP A 171 -17.96 -0.21 8.80
N LYS A 172 -17.40 -1.32 9.32
CA LYS A 172 -18.15 -2.39 9.95
C LYS A 172 -19.01 -1.89 11.11
N ALA A 173 -18.48 -0.99 11.95
CA ALA A 173 -19.24 -0.42 13.05
C ALA A 173 -20.41 0.47 12.60
N ARG A 174 -20.31 1.08 11.41
CA ARG A 174 -21.31 2.01 10.87
C ARG A 174 -22.33 1.34 9.96
N PHE A 175 -21.89 0.41 9.11
CA PHE A 175 -22.68 -0.21 8.05
C PHE A 175 -22.95 -1.70 8.29
N GLY A 176 -22.37 -2.29 9.33
CA GLY A 176 -22.51 -3.70 9.66
C GLY A 176 -21.55 -4.60 8.88
N GLU A 177 -21.80 -5.91 8.94
CA GLU A 177 -21.07 -6.91 8.18
C GLU A 177 -21.62 -7.01 6.76
N ILE A 178 -20.74 -6.73 5.79
CA ILE A 178 -21.00 -6.84 4.36
C ILE A 178 -20.09 -7.94 3.85
N SER A 179 -20.69 -8.97 3.24
CA SER A 179 -19.97 -10.15 2.78
C SER A 179 -18.91 -9.79 1.73
N ASN A 180 -17.71 -10.35 1.89
CA ASN A 180 -16.52 -10.08 1.08
C ASN A 180 -16.03 -8.61 1.09
N VAL A 181 -16.49 -7.80 2.04
CA VAL A 181 -16.13 -6.38 2.15
C VAL A 181 -15.68 -6.06 3.58
N THR A 182 -16.58 -6.12 4.57
CA THR A 182 -16.26 -5.78 5.97
C THR A 182 -16.22 -6.99 6.92
N ASP A 183 -16.63 -8.17 6.44
CA ASP A 183 -16.70 -9.41 7.21
C ASP A 183 -15.33 -9.91 7.70
N ARG A 184 -14.25 -9.68 6.94
CA ARG A 184 -12.89 -10.16 7.23
C ARG A 184 -12.06 -9.28 8.17
N LEU A 185 -12.61 -8.18 8.70
CA LEU A 185 -11.94 -7.20 9.58
C LEU A 185 -10.80 -6.38 8.93
N TYR A 186 -10.47 -6.60 7.67
CA TYR A 186 -9.48 -5.81 6.94
C TYR A 186 -9.97 -5.52 5.52
N TYR A 187 -9.31 -4.57 4.87
CA TYR A 187 -9.41 -4.34 3.44
C TYR A 187 -8.11 -4.74 2.74
N THR A 188 -8.19 -5.01 1.44
CA THR A 188 -7.02 -5.33 0.63
C THR A 188 -6.20 -4.07 0.37
N ASN A 189 -4.88 -4.25 0.36
CA ASN A 189 -3.94 -3.15 0.25
C ASN A 189 -3.92 -2.61 -1.19
N SER A 190 -4.21 -1.31 -1.37
CA SER A 190 -4.15 -0.64 -2.69
C SER A 190 -4.91 -1.40 -3.80
N TYR A 191 -4.23 -1.81 -4.87
CA TYR A 191 -4.77 -2.56 -6.03
C TYR A 191 -4.51 -4.08 -5.97
N HIS A 192 -3.97 -4.59 -4.86
CA HIS A 192 -3.54 -5.98 -4.80
C HIS A 192 -4.68 -6.94 -5.05
N VAL A 193 -4.37 -8.07 -5.68
CA VAL A 193 -5.31 -9.18 -5.74
C VAL A 193 -5.67 -9.60 -4.32
N HIS A 194 -6.95 -9.87 -4.08
CA HIS A 194 -7.43 -10.23 -2.75
C HIS A 194 -6.72 -11.51 -2.29
N VAL A 195 -6.28 -11.53 -1.02
CA VAL A 195 -5.37 -12.57 -0.51
C VAL A 195 -5.92 -13.99 -0.51
N CYS A 196 -7.25 -14.13 -0.48
CA CYS A 196 -7.95 -15.42 -0.56
C CYS A 196 -8.16 -15.93 -2.00
N GLU A 197 -7.84 -15.13 -3.02
CA GLU A 197 -8.10 -15.51 -4.39
C GLU A 197 -6.99 -16.44 -4.89
N GLU A 198 -7.37 -17.65 -5.30
CA GLU A 198 -6.46 -18.65 -5.87
C GLU A 198 -6.00 -18.20 -7.27
N ILE A 199 -4.77 -17.72 -7.36
CA ILE A 199 -4.13 -17.22 -8.59
C ILE A 199 -2.64 -17.55 -8.60
N ASP A 200 -2.10 -17.96 -9.75
CA ASP A 200 -0.67 -18.24 -9.85
C ASP A 200 0.18 -16.95 -9.82
N ALA A 201 1.45 -17.09 -9.45
CA ALA A 201 2.35 -15.97 -9.24
C ALA A 201 2.48 -15.07 -10.48
N PHE A 202 2.55 -15.66 -11.68
CA PHE A 202 2.77 -14.92 -12.92
C PHE A 202 1.52 -14.18 -13.36
N SER A 203 0.35 -14.82 -13.29
CA SER A 203 -0.93 -14.19 -13.57
C SER A 203 -1.23 -13.05 -12.61
N LYS A 204 -0.98 -13.24 -11.31
CA LYS A 204 -1.15 -12.20 -10.29
C LYS A 204 -0.25 -11.00 -10.55
N LEU A 205 1.04 -11.23 -10.79
CA LEU A 205 2.00 -10.16 -11.09
C LEU A 205 1.61 -9.43 -12.37
N LYS A 206 1.24 -10.16 -13.43
CA LYS A 206 0.79 -9.57 -14.70
C LYS A 206 -0.45 -8.70 -14.50
N PHE A 207 -1.46 -9.19 -13.80
CA PHE A 207 -2.65 -8.42 -13.49
C PHE A 207 -2.32 -7.17 -12.68
N GLU A 208 -1.47 -7.26 -11.65
CA GLU A 208 -1.14 -6.10 -10.83
C GLU A 208 -0.24 -5.07 -11.55
N SER A 209 0.56 -5.52 -12.54
CA SER A 209 1.52 -4.70 -13.27
C SER A 209 0.91 -3.45 -13.91
N GLN A 210 -0.33 -3.57 -14.41
CA GLN A 210 -1.02 -2.49 -15.09
C GLN A 210 -1.22 -1.26 -14.19
N PHE A 211 -1.42 -1.50 -12.88
CA PHE A 211 -1.64 -0.43 -11.90
C PHE A 211 -0.36 0.29 -11.50
N HIS A 212 0.83 -0.29 -11.73
CA HIS A 212 2.11 0.34 -11.34
C HIS A 212 2.35 1.63 -12.12
N SER A 213 2.00 1.63 -13.40
CA SER A 213 2.10 2.82 -14.27
C SER A 213 1.13 3.95 -13.88
N ILE A 214 0.06 3.60 -13.14
CA ILE A 214 -0.96 4.54 -12.69
C ILE A 214 -0.60 5.09 -11.30
N SER A 215 -0.20 4.20 -10.39
CA SER A 215 0.18 4.50 -8.99
C SER A 215 1.63 5.02 -8.88
N SER A 216 1.92 6.08 -9.64
CA SER A 216 3.28 6.62 -9.87
C SER A 216 3.98 7.20 -8.64
N GLY A 217 3.23 7.58 -7.60
CA GLY A 217 3.75 8.06 -6.31
C GLY A 217 4.22 6.93 -5.40
N GLY A 218 3.92 5.68 -5.75
CA GLY A 218 4.42 4.48 -5.07
C GLY A 218 3.54 3.25 -5.30
N CYS A 219 4.17 2.13 -5.59
CA CYS A 219 3.53 0.85 -5.90
C CYS A 219 4.47 -0.29 -5.50
N ILE A 220 3.93 -1.48 -5.29
CA ILE A 220 4.68 -2.73 -5.10
C ILE A 220 3.71 -3.90 -5.30
N SER A 221 4.19 -5.04 -5.78
CA SER A 221 3.43 -6.29 -5.82
C SER A 221 4.07 -7.37 -4.95
N TYR A 222 3.25 -8.29 -4.45
CA TYR A 222 3.72 -9.41 -3.63
C TYR A 222 3.26 -10.74 -4.21
N ILE A 223 4.11 -11.74 -4.09
CA ILE A 223 3.70 -13.14 -4.20
C ILE A 223 4.09 -13.89 -2.92
N GLU A 224 3.20 -14.76 -2.45
CA GLU A 224 3.44 -15.72 -1.38
C GLU A 224 3.90 -17.04 -1.99
N VAL A 225 5.02 -17.56 -1.50
CA VAL A 225 5.63 -18.82 -1.95
C VAL A 225 6.01 -19.68 -0.73
N PRO A 226 6.13 -21.01 -0.88
CA PRO A 226 6.63 -21.87 0.18
C PRO A 226 8.13 -21.63 0.44
N ASP A 227 8.77 -22.52 1.20
CA ASP A 227 10.23 -22.52 1.31
C ASP A 227 10.85 -22.87 -0.07
N MET A 228 11.52 -21.89 -0.67
CA MET A 228 12.15 -22.01 -1.99
C MET A 228 13.64 -22.37 -1.93
N ASN A 229 14.23 -22.63 -0.76
CA ASN A 229 15.67 -22.88 -0.61
C ASN A 229 16.18 -24.08 -1.44
N LYS A 230 15.29 -25.02 -1.78
CA LYS A 230 15.62 -26.21 -2.58
C LYS A 230 15.23 -26.10 -4.06
N ASN A 231 14.72 -24.94 -4.50
CA ASN A 231 14.26 -24.71 -5.86
C ASN A 231 14.64 -23.30 -6.33
N VAL A 232 15.95 -23.09 -6.51
CA VAL A 232 16.52 -21.79 -6.88
C VAL A 232 16.14 -21.41 -8.31
N GLU A 233 15.98 -22.40 -9.19
CA GLU A 233 15.55 -22.23 -10.57
C GLU A 233 14.17 -21.56 -10.65
N ALA A 234 13.20 -21.99 -9.84
CA ALA A 234 11.91 -21.32 -9.78
C ALA A 234 12.00 -19.88 -9.26
N VAL A 235 12.89 -19.59 -8.30
CA VAL A 235 13.15 -18.22 -7.84
C VAL A 235 13.74 -17.37 -8.96
N GLU A 236 14.66 -17.92 -9.74
CA GLU A 236 15.25 -17.24 -10.90
C GLU A 236 14.20 -16.91 -11.96
N GLU A 237 13.28 -17.83 -12.27
CA GLU A 237 12.18 -17.59 -13.21
C GLU A 237 11.25 -16.46 -12.74
N ILE A 238 10.90 -16.43 -11.45
CA ILE A 238 10.11 -15.34 -10.86
C ILE A 238 10.86 -14.01 -10.97
N ILE A 239 12.14 -13.98 -10.59
CA ILE A 239 12.97 -12.76 -10.66
C ILE A 239 13.05 -12.27 -12.12
N ASN A 240 13.25 -13.18 -13.06
CA ASN A 240 13.30 -12.87 -14.48
C ASN A 240 11.95 -12.28 -14.96
N PHE A 241 10.83 -12.85 -14.53
CA PHE A 241 9.52 -12.29 -14.84
C PHE A 241 9.31 -10.90 -14.24
N ILE A 242 9.65 -10.71 -12.96
CA ILE A 242 9.57 -9.42 -12.28
C ILE A 242 10.39 -8.37 -13.03
N TYR A 243 11.64 -8.68 -13.39
CA TYR A 243 12.54 -7.77 -14.08
C TYR A 243 11.95 -7.23 -15.40
N HIS A 244 11.25 -8.09 -16.16
CA HIS A 244 10.72 -7.72 -17.47
C HIS A 244 9.32 -7.09 -17.44
N ASN A 245 8.57 -7.26 -16.35
CA ASN A 245 7.14 -6.91 -16.33
C ASN A 245 6.72 -5.98 -15.19
N ILE A 246 7.47 -5.91 -14.10
CA ILE A 246 7.02 -5.30 -12.84
C ILE A 246 8.03 -4.27 -12.34
N GLN A 247 7.55 -3.09 -11.96
CA GLN A 247 8.43 -2.02 -11.48
C GLN A 247 9.05 -2.33 -10.11
N TYR A 248 8.24 -2.85 -9.19
CA TYR A 248 8.70 -3.21 -7.85
C TYR A 248 7.86 -4.38 -7.33
N ALA A 249 8.48 -5.52 -7.07
CA ALA A 249 7.82 -6.68 -6.48
C ALA A 249 8.72 -7.38 -5.47
N GLU A 250 8.09 -8.13 -4.57
CA GLU A 250 8.77 -8.90 -3.53
C GLU A 250 8.19 -10.31 -3.44
N ILE A 251 9.06 -11.25 -3.07
CA ILE A 251 8.72 -12.64 -2.81
C ILE A 251 8.62 -12.82 -1.30
N ASN A 252 7.44 -13.22 -0.83
CA ASN A 252 7.18 -13.52 0.56
C ASN A 252 7.30 -15.02 0.79
N THR A 253 8.18 -15.39 1.72
CA THR A 253 8.32 -16.76 2.21
C THR A 253 8.16 -16.75 3.73
N LYS A 254 7.94 -17.93 4.30
CA LYS A 254 7.65 -18.13 5.72
C LYS A 254 8.89 -18.71 6.38
N SER A 255 9.37 -18.05 7.44
CA SER A 255 10.59 -18.44 8.16
C SER A 255 10.33 -18.40 9.65
N ASP A 256 9.70 -19.46 10.15
CA ASP A 256 9.31 -19.52 11.56
C ASP A 256 10.11 -20.53 12.34
N VAL A 257 10.34 -20.22 13.61
CA VAL A 257 11.11 -21.04 14.54
C VAL A 257 10.42 -21.13 15.89
N CYS A 258 10.32 -22.34 16.43
CA CYS A 258 9.87 -22.59 17.80
C CYS A 258 11.10 -22.83 18.66
N PHE A 259 11.39 -21.92 19.60
CA PHE A 259 12.56 -22.02 20.46
C PHE A 259 12.43 -23.13 21.51
N LYS A 260 11.20 -23.51 21.87
CA LYS A 260 10.92 -24.59 22.83
C LYS A 260 11.31 -25.99 22.35
N CYS A 261 11.03 -26.32 21.09
CA CYS A 261 11.31 -27.66 20.54
C CYS A 261 12.29 -27.67 19.37
N GLY A 262 12.73 -26.50 18.88
CA GLY A 262 13.63 -26.36 17.74
C GLY A 262 12.96 -26.59 16.38
N PHE A 263 11.63 -26.65 16.30
CA PHE A 263 10.91 -26.77 15.03
C PHE A 263 11.22 -25.55 14.14
N ASN A 264 11.61 -25.82 12.89
CA ASN A 264 11.91 -24.83 11.86
C ASN A 264 11.03 -25.13 10.65
N GLY A 265 10.03 -24.28 10.42
CA GLY A 265 8.94 -24.50 9.49
C GLY A 265 7.72 -23.66 9.88
N GLU A 266 6.70 -23.62 9.04
CA GLU A 266 5.55 -22.73 9.24
C GLU A 266 4.78 -23.02 10.54
N MET A 267 4.57 -21.98 11.38
CA MET A 267 3.65 -22.06 12.51
C MET A 267 2.21 -21.98 12.03
N GLN A 268 1.32 -22.66 12.74
CA GLN A 268 -0.11 -22.67 12.43
C GLN A 268 -0.81 -21.50 13.12
N LEU A 269 -1.82 -20.93 12.45
CA LEU A 269 -2.67 -19.88 13.02
C LEU A 269 -4.04 -20.46 13.33
N ASP A 270 -4.51 -20.28 14.56
CA ASP A 270 -5.93 -20.42 14.89
C ASP A 270 -6.68 -19.17 14.39
N LYS A 271 -7.60 -19.35 13.44
CA LYS A 271 -8.32 -18.25 12.80
C LYS A 271 -9.36 -17.58 13.71
N GLU A 272 -9.84 -18.26 14.74
CA GLU A 272 -10.84 -17.71 15.67
C GLU A 272 -10.17 -16.85 16.74
N SER A 273 -9.15 -17.39 17.39
CA SER A 273 -8.41 -16.68 18.44
C SER A 273 -7.35 -15.71 17.87
N LEU A 274 -6.93 -15.91 16.63
CA LEU A 274 -5.81 -15.23 15.96
C LEU A 274 -4.48 -15.44 16.69
N THR A 275 -4.27 -16.64 17.25
CA THR A 275 -3.04 -17.04 17.95
C THR A 275 -2.22 -18.04 17.14
N TRP A 276 -0.90 -17.91 17.19
CA TRP A 276 0.02 -18.83 16.52
C TRP A 276 0.42 -19.98 17.43
N HIS A 277 0.54 -21.20 16.88
CA HIS A 277 1.01 -22.37 17.61
C HIS A 277 1.99 -23.21 16.80
N CYS A 278 2.91 -23.84 17.51
CA CYS A 278 3.87 -24.77 16.93
C CYS A 278 3.19 -26.10 16.58
N PRO A 279 3.21 -26.54 15.31
CA PRO A 279 2.58 -27.80 14.91
C PRO A 279 3.30 -29.04 15.47
N SER A 280 4.55 -28.91 15.91
CA SER A 280 5.35 -30.02 16.43
C SER A 280 5.12 -30.31 17.91
N CYS A 281 4.96 -29.27 18.75
CA CYS A 281 4.87 -29.44 20.21
C CYS A 281 3.66 -28.74 20.85
N GLY A 282 2.83 -28.06 20.06
CA GLY A 282 1.67 -27.32 20.54
C GLY A 282 2.01 -26.04 21.32
N ASN A 283 3.26 -25.57 21.28
CA ASN A 283 3.64 -24.32 21.95
C ASN A 283 2.91 -23.14 21.34
N ASP A 284 2.24 -22.35 22.17
CA ASP A 284 1.55 -21.09 21.86
C ASP A 284 2.15 -19.89 22.62
N ASP A 285 3.22 -20.12 23.40
CA ASP A 285 3.96 -19.06 24.08
C ASP A 285 4.70 -18.18 23.06
N GLU A 286 4.17 -16.99 22.83
CA GLU A 286 4.71 -15.99 21.89
C GLU A 286 6.18 -15.62 22.16
N SER A 287 6.66 -15.74 23.40
CA SER A 287 8.06 -15.43 23.74
C SER A 287 9.03 -16.52 23.26
N GLU A 288 8.52 -17.73 23.04
CA GLU A 288 9.25 -18.91 22.57
C GLU A 288 8.89 -19.24 21.09
N LEU A 289 8.16 -18.36 20.41
CA LEU A 289 7.79 -18.47 19.00
C LEU A 289 8.27 -17.26 18.20
N GLN A 290 9.04 -17.52 17.15
CA GLN A 290 9.35 -16.55 16.13
C GLN A 290 8.49 -16.84 14.90
N VAL A 291 7.46 -16.03 14.67
CA VAL A 291 6.67 -16.06 13.43
C VAL A 291 7.04 -14.84 12.60
N MET A 292 7.73 -15.05 11.48
CA MET A 292 8.18 -13.97 10.60
C MET A 292 7.30 -13.90 9.36
N ARG A 293 6.64 -12.75 9.19
CA ARG A 293 5.81 -12.48 8.01
C ARG A 293 6.08 -11.08 7.51
N ARG A 294 5.90 -10.90 6.20
CA ARG A 294 5.89 -9.57 5.59
C ARG A 294 4.48 -8.99 5.63
N THR A 295 4.32 -7.85 6.29
CA THR A 295 3.00 -7.21 6.42
C THR A 295 2.64 -6.36 5.21
N CYS A 296 3.41 -5.31 4.95
CA CYS A 296 3.11 -4.28 3.94
C CYS A 296 4.37 -3.74 3.23
N GLY A 297 5.54 -4.33 3.50
CA GLY A 297 6.83 -3.94 2.94
C GLY A 297 8.04 -4.15 3.86
N TYR A 298 7.83 -4.59 5.10
CA TYR A 298 8.91 -5.02 5.99
C TYR A 298 8.55 -6.35 6.67
N ILE A 299 9.58 -7.04 7.13
CA ILE A 299 9.46 -8.29 7.87
C ILE A 299 9.29 -7.92 9.35
N GLY A 300 8.18 -8.38 9.95
CA GLY A 300 7.94 -8.26 11.39
C GLY A 300 7.88 -9.63 12.04
N SER A 301 8.02 -9.67 13.37
CA SER A 301 7.72 -10.84 14.18
C SER A 301 6.40 -10.65 14.92
N SER A 302 5.59 -11.71 15.02
CA SER A 302 4.46 -12.06 15.91
C SER A 302 3.53 -10.97 16.54
N TYR A 303 3.64 -9.68 16.25
CA TYR A 303 3.02 -8.59 17.02
C TYR A 303 2.15 -7.67 16.16
N TRP A 304 1.32 -8.27 15.32
CA TRP A 304 0.44 -7.52 14.44
C TRP A 304 -0.95 -7.27 15.04
N ASN A 305 -1.65 -6.26 14.52
CA ASN A 305 -3.04 -6.05 14.89
C ASN A 305 -3.92 -7.20 14.35
N LYS A 306 -5.09 -7.41 14.98
CA LYS A 306 -6.02 -8.48 14.62
C LYS A 306 -6.36 -8.56 13.13
N GLY A 307 -6.62 -7.42 12.47
CA GLY A 307 -6.93 -7.41 11.04
C GLY A 307 -5.75 -7.87 10.18
N ARG A 308 -4.52 -7.51 10.56
CA ARG A 308 -3.32 -7.99 9.87
C ARG A 308 -3.07 -9.47 10.10
N THR A 309 -3.26 -9.97 11.33
CA THR A 309 -3.13 -11.40 11.62
C THR A 309 -4.16 -12.20 10.84
N ALA A 310 -5.41 -11.73 10.77
CA ALA A 310 -6.46 -12.33 9.95
C ALA A 310 -6.07 -12.34 8.47
N GLU A 311 -5.60 -11.20 7.93
CA GLU A 311 -5.17 -11.10 6.53
C GLU A 311 -4.04 -12.07 6.19
N ILE A 312 -3.02 -12.19 7.05
CA ILE A 312 -1.92 -13.15 6.86
C ILE A 312 -2.44 -14.60 6.86
N GLY A 313 -3.38 -14.92 7.76
CA GLY A 313 -3.99 -16.24 7.86
C GLY A 313 -4.85 -16.66 6.66
N ASP A 314 -5.21 -15.68 5.82
CA ASP A 314 -6.09 -15.84 4.66
C ASP A 314 -5.33 -15.82 3.33
N ARG A 315 -4.00 -15.64 3.36
CA ARG A 315 -3.15 -15.67 2.17
C ARG A 315 -3.01 -17.07 1.60
N VAL A 316 -3.33 -17.20 0.32
CA VAL A 316 -3.02 -18.39 -0.48
C VAL A 316 -1.56 -18.36 -0.95
N LEU A 317 -1.00 -19.52 -1.27
CA LEU A 317 0.29 -19.62 -1.95
C LEU A 317 0.06 -19.49 -3.47
N HIS A 318 0.98 -18.82 -4.16
CA HIS A 318 0.87 -18.66 -5.62
C HIS A 318 1.80 -19.61 -6.39
N LEU A 319 2.54 -20.46 -5.67
CA LEU A 319 3.42 -21.54 -6.15
C LEU A 319 3.29 -22.76 -5.24
#